data_AF-A0A7Z2K257-F1
#
_entry.id   AF-A0A7Z2K257-F1
#
_cell.length_a   1.000
_cell.length_b   1.000
_cell.length_c   1.000
_cell.angle_alpha   90.00
_cell.angle_beta   90.00
_cell.angle_gamma   90.00
#
_symmetry.space_group_name_H-M   'P 1'
#
loop_
_entity.id
_entity.type
_entity.pdbx_description
1 polymer ?
#
loop_
_entity_poly.entity_id
_entity_poly.type
_entity_poly.pdbx_seq_one_letter_code
_entity_poly.pdbx_strand_id
1 'polypeptide(L)' 'MDHRDMTELSMMAKKDWADQELSFFHHSLQQIAPYLNSEGLAIHREIMKEIEQRGGLSAFMPD' A
#
# COMPACT_ATOMS: atom_id res chain seq x y z
N MET A 1 19.31 -6.97 -11.49
CA MET A 1 19.90 -5.85 -10.75
C MET A 1 19.24 -5.80 -9.41
N ASP A 2 20.00 -5.53 -8.35
CA ASP A 2 19.46 -5.35 -7.01
C ASP A 2 18.89 -3.92 -6.91
N HIS A 3 17.58 -3.80 -6.66
CA HIS A 3 16.93 -2.49 -6.52
C HIS A 3 16.92 -2.13 -5.03
N ARG A 4 17.30 -0.89 -4.70
CA ARG A 4 17.29 -0.42 -3.32
C ARG A 4 15.86 -0.30 -2.81
N ASP A 5 15.65 -0.64 -1.54
CA ASP A 5 14.33 -0.53 -0.93
C ASP A 5 13.98 0.92 -0.53
N MET A 6 12.74 1.14 -0.10
CA MET A 6 12.30 2.48 0.33
C MET A 6 13.03 3.01 1.55
N THR A 7 13.51 2.13 2.44
CA THR A 7 14.23 2.54 3.65
C THR A 7 15.53 3.20 3.24
N GLU A 8 16.32 2.54 2.40
CA GLU A 8 17.57 3.05 1.86
C GLU A 8 17.34 4.33 1.05
N LEU A 9 16.40 4.26 0.11
CA LEU A 9 16.12 5.37 -0.80
C LEU A 9 15.58 6.61 -0.06
N SER A 10 14.85 6.45 1.04
CA SER A 10 14.32 7.56 1.85
C SER A 10 15.40 8.43 2.49
N MET A 11 16.60 7.86 2.71
CA MET A 11 17.75 8.57 3.28
C MET A 11 18.57 9.32 2.21
N MET A 12 18.17 9.23 0.95
CA MET A 12 18.87 9.83 -0.19
C MET A 12 18.01 10.91 -0.85
N ALA A 13 18.67 11.87 -1.50
CA ALA A 13 17.95 12.84 -2.32
C ALA A 13 17.34 12.16 -3.54
N LYS A 14 16.14 12.58 -3.95
CA LYS A 14 15.40 11.97 -5.09
C LYS A 14 16.15 12.04 -6.42
N LYS A 15 17.02 13.04 -6.59
CA LYS A 15 17.89 13.18 -7.77
C LYS A 15 18.95 12.06 -7.89
N ASP A 16 19.23 11.35 -6.79
CA ASP A 16 20.23 10.28 -6.72
C ASP A 16 19.56 8.89 -6.85
N TRP A 17 18.25 8.85 -7.09
CA TRP A 17 17.50 7.64 -7.37
C TRP A 17 17.66 7.27 -8.85
N ALA A 18 17.72 5.98 -9.14
CA ALA A 18 17.72 5.51 -10.52
C ALA A 18 16.30 5.62 -11.11
N ASP A 19 16.21 5.81 -12.43
CA ASP A 19 14.92 5.96 -13.12
C ASP A 19 13.96 4.78 -12.90
N GLN A 20 14.52 3.56 -12.79
CA GLN A 20 13.72 2.36 -12.53
C GLN A 20 13.12 2.36 -11.13
N GLU A 21 13.83 2.89 -10.13
CA GLU A 21 13.34 3.02 -8.75
C GLU A 21 12.27 4.12 -8.67
N LEU A 22 12.49 5.24 -9.35
CA LEU A 22 11.49 6.31 -9.46
C LEU A 22 10.19 5.80 -10.09
N SER A 23 10.29 5.09 -11.21
CA SER A 23 9.13 4.53 -11.92
C SER A 23 8.39 3.49 -11.06
N PHE A 24 9.13 2.58 -10.43
CA PHE A 24 8.55 1.55 -9.56
C PHE A 24 7.77 2.16 -8.40
N PHE A 25 8.40 3.03 -7.60
CA PHE A 25 7.74 3.61 -6.42
C PHE A 25 6.69 4.65 -6.77
N HIS A 26 6.83 5.38 -7.88
CA HIS A 26 5.75 6.23 -8.39
C HIS A 26 4.49 5.39 -8.68
N HIS A 27 4.65 4.28 -9.41
CA HIS A 27 3.53 3.40 -9.73
C HIS A 27 2.90 2.80 -8.48
N SER A 28 3.71 2.25 -7.57
CA SER A 28 3.21 1.67 -6.31
C SER A 28 2.46 2.70 -5.46
N LEU A 29 3.02 3.90 -5.30
CA LEU A 29 2.40 4.95 -4.49
C LEU A 29 1.14 5.51 -5.14
N GLN A 30 1.10 5.63 -6.47
CA GLN A 30 -0.09 6.10 -7.19
C GLN A 30 -1.31 5.19 -6.94
N GLN A 31 -1.10 3.87 -6.80
CA GLN A 31 -2.19 2.93 -6.53
C GLN A 31 -2.75 3.05 -5.11
N ILE A 32 -1.90 3.36 -4.12
CA ILE A 32 -2.31 3.37 -2.70
C ILE A 32 -2.64 4.77 -2.17
N ALA A 33 -2.12 5.83 -2.80
CA ALA A 33 -2.29 7.22 -2.33
C ALA A 33 -3.75 7.63 -2.07
N PRO A 34 -4.75 7.24 -2.89
CA PRO A 34 -6.16 7.58 -2.61
C PRO A 34 -6.66 7.05 -1.27
N TYR A 35 -6.06 5.97 -0.75
CA TYR A 35 -6.46 5.32 0.49
C TYR A 35 -5.63 5.76 1.72
N LEU A 36 -4.60 6.59 1.53
CA LEU A 36 -3.72 7.06 2.62
C LEU A 36 -4.25 8.33 3.31
N ASN A 37 -5.55 8.39 3.58
CA ASN A 37 -6.22 9.53 4.22
C ASN A 37 -7.42 9.07 5.08
N SER A 38 -8.17 10.01 5.62
CA SER A 38 -9.35 9.74 6.45
C SER A 38 -10.48 9.01 5.70
N GLU A 39 -10.59 9.21 4.38
CA GLU A 39 -11.55 8.54 3.51
C GLU A 39 -11.16 7.07 3.30
N GLY A 40 -9.89 6.79 3.02
CA GLY A 40 -9.38 5.41 2.96
C GLY A 40 -9.59 4.63 4.26
N LEU A 41 -9.45 5.29 5.42
CA LEU A 41 -9.76 4.68 6.71
C LEU A 41 -11.26 4.41 6.90
N ALA A 42 -12.14 5.27 6.36
CA ALA A 42 -13.57 5.03 6.36
C ALA A 42 -13.93 3.80 5.51
N ILE A 43 -13.41 3.73 4.29
CA ILE A 43 -13.55 2.57 3.38
C ILE A 43 -13.08 1.28 4.07
N HIS A 44 -11.92 1.31 4.74
CA HIS A 44 -11.41 0.15 5.47
C HIS A 44 -12.40 -0.32 6.55
N ARG A 45 -12.99 0.60 7.33
CA ARG A 45 -13.99 0.24 8.35
C ARG A 45 -15.26 -0.35 7.75
N GLU A 46 -15.70 0.13 6.60
CA GLU A 46 -16.86 -0.42 5.90
C GLU A 46 -16.59 -1.85 5.42
N ILE A 47 -15.39 -2.11 4.87
CA ILE A 47 -14.97 -3.47 4.50
C ILE A 47 -14.95 -4.40 5.71
N MET A 48 -14.42 -3.97 6.85
CA MET A 48 -14.41 -4.80 8.07
C MET A 48 -15.82 -5.14 8.55
N LYS A 49 -16.73 -4.16 8.55
CA LYS A 49 -18.14 -4.39 8.90
C LYS A 49 -18.79 -5.41 7.97
N GLU A 50 -18.50 -5.35 6.67
CA GLU A 50 -19.02 -6.30 5.70
C GLU A 50 -18.47 -7.72 5.95
N ILE A 51 -17.17 -7.84 6.26
CA ILE A 51 -16.55 -9.13 6.61
C ILE A 51 -17.23 -9.72 7.85
N GLU A 52 -17.44 -8.93 8.90
CA GLU A 52 -18.15 -9.36 10.12
C GLU A 52 -19.57 -9.84 9.79
N GLN A 53 -20.31 -9.08 8.97
CA GLN A 53 -21.67 -9.46 8.55
C GLN A 53 -21.70 -10.77 7.76
N ARG A 54 -20.65 -11.09 7.02
CA ARG A 54 -20.53 -12.32 6.22
C ARG A 54 -19.97 -13.53 6.99
N GLY A 55 -19.88 -13.45 8.32
CA GLY A 55 -19.43 -14.57 9.15
C GLY A 55 -17.96 -14.49 9.59
N GLY A 56 -17.36 -13.29 9.53
CA GLY A 56 -16.00 -13.02 9.99
C GLY A 56 -14.91 -13.54 9.04
N LEU A 57 -13.64 -13.31 9.40
CA LEU A 57 -12.48 -13.70 8.58
C LEU A 57 -12.41 -15.21 8.30
N SER A 58 -12.93 -16.03 9.23
CA SER A 58 -13.03 -17.49 9.09
C SER A 58 -13.89 -17.94 7.89
N ALA A 59 -14.82 -17.10 7.41
CA ALA A 59 -15.62 -17.42 6.23
C ALA A 59 -14.83 -17.32 4.91
N PHE A 60 -13.71 -16.59 4.90
CA PHE A 60 -12.91 -16.31 3.70
C PHE A 60 -11.53 -16.97 3.72
N MET A 61 -11.01 -17.29 4.90
CA MET A 61 -9.74 -18.00 5.08
C MET A 61 -10.00 -19.27 5.90
N PRO A 62 -10.52 -20.34 5.28
CA PRO A 62 -10.53 -21.65 5.92
C PRO A 62 -9.10 -22.15 6.07
N ASP A 63 -8.80 -22.78 7.21
CA ASP A 63 -7.49 -23.37 7.55
C ASP A 63 -6.96 -24.36 6.50
#